data_AF-A0A420PP17-F1
#
_entry.id   AF-A0A420PP17-F1
#
_cell.length_a   1.000
_cell.length_b   1.000
_cell.length_c   1.000
_cell.angle_alpha   90.00
_cell.angle_beta   90.00
_cell.angle_gamma   90.00
#
_symmetry.space_group_name_H-M   'P 1'
#
loop_
_entity.id
_entity.type
_entity.pdbx_description
1 polymer ?
#
loop_
_entity_poly.entity_id
_entity_poly.type
_entity_poly.pdbx_seq_one_letter_code
_entity_poly.pdbx_strand_id
1 'polypeptide(L)'
;MRSSIFVSIALVFSTSVATLTERSRNAALSVFATIPDTLNLENLALRRNGDIIVYSASGLLGIAKLEKDVFYVAGANVTGSTPIAIGTNAVWKVDLRGLKIKKDNTLSKPAKVSLVTEIPSAGLLNGMTEDNSRLLLSDSALGQILLLNVNTKDYKTTINDETTAGRPERLVAANGLCTYGF
;
A
#
# COMPACT_ATOMS: atom_id res chain seq x y z
N MET A 1 21.50 -21.42 8.76
CA MET A 1 21.00 -20.36 7.87
C MET A 1 19.48 -20.38 7.91
N ARG A 2 18.83 -19.33 8.43
CA ARG A 2 17.37 -19.19 8.35
C ARG A 2 17.05 -18.55 7.00
N SER A 3 16.37 -19.27 6.12
CA SER A 3 15.87 -18.70 4.86
C SER A 3 14.91 -17.56 5.16
N SER A 4 15.18 -16.38 4.61
CA SER A 4 14.24 -15.26 4.62
C SER A 4 13.05 -15.59 3.71
N ILE A 5 11.83 -15.35 4.17
CA ILE A 5 10.61 -15.56 3.38
C ILE A 5 10.25 -14.23 2.71
N PHE A 6 10.08 -14.24 1.38
CA PHE A 6 9.52 -13.12 0.65
C PHE A 6 8.01 -13.38 0.47
N VAL A 7 7.21 -12.67 1.25
CA VAL A 7 5.75 -12.65 1.19
C VAL A 7 5.37 -11.62 0.14
N SER A 8 4.84 -12.00 -1.02
CA SER A 8 4.38 -11.03 -2.02
C SER A 8 2.85 -10.99 -2.06
N ILE A 9 2.27 -9.81 -2.25
CA ILE A 9 0.89 -9.66 -2.75
C ILE A 9 1.06 -9.42 -4.25
N ALA A 10 0.90 -10.45 -5.09
CA ALA A 10 1.01 -10.33 -6.55
C ALA A 10 -0.26 -10.83 -7.24
N LEU A 11 -0.85 -10.00 -8.09
CA LEU A 11 -1.90 -10.45 -9.01
C LEU A 11 -1.27 -11.13 -10.22
N VAL A 12 -1.76 -12.34 -10.53
CA VAL A 12 -1.44 -13.06 -11.76
C VAL A 12 -2.36 -12.57 -12.87
N PHE A 13 -1.82 -11.85 -13.84
CA PHE A 13 -2.16 -12.04 -15.26
C PHE A 13 -0.86 -12.10 -16.07
N SER A 14 -0.83 -13.01 -17.03
CA SER A 14 0.33 -13.44 -17.81
C SER A 14 1.14 -12.29 -18.44
N THR A 15 2.32 -12.02 -17.90
CA THR A 15 3.65 -12.28 -18.49
C THR A 15 4.69 -11.37 -17.83
N SER A 16 5.83 -11.97 -17.45
CA SER A 16 7.06 -11.33 -16.96
C SER A 16 7.10 -11.01 -15.46
N VAL A 17 7.57 -11.99 -14.70
CA VAL A 17 8.12 -11.86 -13.35
C VAL A 17 9.21 -10.79 -13.36
N ALA A 18 9.00 -9.67 -12.66
CA ALA A 18 10.06 -8.68 -12.44
C ALA A 18 11.19 -9.34 -11.63
N THR A 19 12.41 -9.23 -12.17
CA THR A 19 13.62 -9.90 -11.73
C THR A 19 14.07 -9.42 -10.35
N LEU A 20 13.79 -10.23 -9.32
CA LEU A 20 14.46 -10.12 -8.01
C LEU A 20 15.87 -10.73 -8.12
N THR A 21 16.89 -9.90 -7.92
CA THR A 21 18.33 -10.20 -8.03
C THR A 21 18.77 -11.46 -7.25
N GLU A 22 19.85 -12.09 -7.71
CA GLU A 22 20.35 -13.46 -7.43
C GLU A 22 20.37 -14.00 -5.98
N ARG A 23 20.12 -13.17 -4.96
CA ARG A 23 20.02 -13.58 -3.56
C ARG A 23 18.70 -14.29 -3.21
N SER A 24 17.73 -14.29 -4.12
CA SER A 24 16.36 -14.80 -3.94
C SER A 24 16.16 -16.28 -4.31
N ARG A 25 17.17 -16.99 -4.84
CA ARG A 25 16.99 -18.37 -5.38
C ARG A 25 16.48 -19.41 -4.36
N ASN A 26 16.55 -19.12 -3.06
CA ASN A 26 16.05 -19.98 -1.98
C ASN A 26 14.82 -19.39 -1.23
N ALA A 27 14.25 -18.29 -1.72
CA ALA A 27 13.05 -17.70 -1.16
C ALA A 27 11.81 -18.33 -1.81
N ALA A 28 10.93 -18.92 -1.00
CA ALA A 28 9.61 -19.31 -1.48
C ALA A 28 8.71 -18.07 -1.59
N LEU A 29 8.24 -17.80 -2.80
CA LEU A 29 7.28 -16.74 -3.09
C LEU A 29 5.86 -17.30 -2.95
N SER A 30 5.03 -16.63 -2.15
CA SER A 30 3.61 -16.95 -2.04
C SER A 30 2.77 -15.69 -2.14
N VAL A 31 1.64 -15.80 -2.84
CA VAL A 31 0.69 -14.71 -3.11
C VAL A 31 -0.50 -14.81 -2.16
N PHE A 32 -0.65 -13.87 -1.24
CA PHE A 32 -1.58 -13.98 -0.10
C PHE A 32 -2.90 -13.22 -0.22
N ALA A 33 -2.95 -12.23 -1.11
CA ALA A 33 -4.15 -11.48 -1.46
C ALA A 33 -3.96 -10.83 -2.83
N THR A 34 -5.07 -10.45 -3.44
CA THR A 34 -5.17 -9.82 -4.76
C THR A 34 -6.03 -8.57 -4.59
N ILE A 35 -5.52 -7.41 -5.01
CA ILE A 35 -6.30 -6.17 -5.09
C ILE A 35 -6.61 -5.93 -6.58
N PRO A 36 -7.88 -5.96 -7.02
CA PRO A 36 -8.22 -5.89 -8.45
C PRO A 36 -7.60 -4.66 -9.14
N ASP A 37 -7.21 -4.82 -10.41
CA ASP A 37 -6.77 -3.77 -11.36
C ASP A 37 -5.42 -3.07 -11.10
N THR A 38 -4.36 -3.83 -10.77
CA THR A 38 -3.08 -3.27 -10.30
C THR A 38 -1.77 -4.04 -10.73
N LEU A 39 -0.76 -3.41 -11.39
CA LEU A 39 0.73 -3.69 -11.57
C LEU A 39 1.83 -2.60 -11.15
N ASN A 40 2.62 -2.75 -10.07
CA ASN A 40 3.88 -2.01 -9.68
C ASN A 40 4.45 -2.59 -8.37
N LEU A 41 5.75 -2.46 -8.06
CA LEU A 41 6.32 -2.88 -6.76
C LEU A 41 6.56 -1.67 -5.86
N GLU A 42 5.67 -1.40 -4.91
CA GLU A 42 5.84 -0.33 -3.92
C GLU A 42 5.46 -0.82 -2.53
N ASN A 43 6.11 -0.24 -1.51
CA ASN A 43 5.97 -0.58 -0.10
C ASN A 43 6.49 -1.96 0.31
N LEU A 44 7.43 -1.95 1.25
CA LEU A 44 7.97 -3.14 1.89
C LEU A 44 7.60 -3.09 3.37
N ALA A 45 6.81 -4.05 3.85
CA ALA A 45 6.61 -4.24 5.29
C ALA A 45 7.42 -5.44 5.76
N LEU A 46 8.40 -5.22 6.63
CA LEU A 46 9.17 -6.31 7.22
C LEU A 46 8.50 -6.78 8.51
N ARG A 47 8.25 -8.09 8.61
CA ARG A 47 7.88 -8.73 9.87
C ARG A 47 9.15 -9.03 10.68
N ARG A 48 9.03 -9.00 12.01
CA ARG A 48 10.16 -9.25 12.94
C ARG A 48 10.77 -10.66 12.81
N ASN A 49 10.04 -11.61 12.24
CA ASN A 49 10.54 -12.96 11.95
C ASN A 49 11.40 -13.03 10.67
N GLY A 50 11.60 -11.89 9.98
CA GLY A 50 12.39 -11.81 8.75
C GLY A 50 11.57 -11.98 7.47
N ASP A 51 10.24 -12.12 7.57
CA ASP A 51 9.37 -12.13 6.40
C ASP A 51 9.29 -10.72 5.80
N ILE A 52 9.53 -10.58 4.50
CA ILE A 52 9.31 -9.33 3.79
C ILE A 52 7.96 -9.41 3.12
N ILE A 53 7.00 -8.59 3.53
CA ILE A 53 5.75 -8.36 2.82
C ILE A 53 6.02 -7.31 1.75
N VAL A 54 6.17 -7.78 0.52
CA VAL A 54 6.26 -6.99 -0.70
C VAL A 54 4.85 -6.83 -1.26
N TYR A 55 4.44 -5.61 -1.53
CA TYR A 55 3.19 -5.35 -2.25
C TYR A 55 3.54 -5.16 -3.74
N SER A 56 2.95 -5.97 -4.62
CA SER A 56 3.19 -5.97 -6.07
C SER A 56 1.87 -5.75 -6.82
N ALA A 57 1.49 -4.47 -6.98
CA ALA A 57 0.29 -4.01 -7.64
C ALA A 57 0.38 -2.50 -8.04
N SER A 58 -0.20 -2.07 -9.17
CA SER A 58 -0.21 -0.73 -9.81
C SER A 58 -1.06 0.15 -8.96
N GLY A 59 -0.58 1.37 -8.75
CA GLY A 59 -1.38 2.35 -8.04
C GLY A 59 -1.71 1.93 -6.62
N LEU A 60 -1.00 0.94 -6.04
CA LEU A 60 -0.85 0.87 -4.59
C LEU A 60 0.24 1.83 -4.18
N LEU A 61 -0.06 2.64 -3.17
CA LEU A 61 0.63 3.90 -2.95
C LEU A 61 1.00 4.05 -1.46
N GLY A 62 0.19 4.71 -0.64
CA GLY A 62 0.45 4.79 0.80
C GLY A 62 0.19 3.46 1.55
N ILE A 63 1.03 3.12 2.53
CA ILE A 63 0.77 2.04 3.49
C ILE A 63 0.93 2.54 4.94
N ALA A 64 0.07 2.08 5.84
CA ALA A 64 0.23 2.31 7.27
C ALA A 64 -0.34 1.15 8.10
N LYS A 65 0.00 1.12 9.38
CA LYS A 65 -0.43 0.09 10.33
C LYS A 65 -1.05 0.75 11.55
N LEU A 66 -2.33 0.49 11.81
CA LEU A 66 -3.02 0.96 13.03
C LEU A 66 -3.02 -0.09 14.16
N GLU A 67 -3.04 -1.38 13.81
CA GLU A 67 -3.06 -2.48 14.78
C GLU A 67 -1.98 -3.51 14.44
N LYS A 68 -1.67 -4.38 15.40
CA LYS A 68 -0.78 -5.52 15.15
C LYS A 68 -1.35 -6.41 14.03
N ASP A 69 -0.52 -6.66 13.01
CA ASP A 69 -0.85 -7.49 11.84
C ASP A 69 -2.05 -6.97 11.00
N VAL A 70 -2.40 -5.69 11.11
CA VAL A 70 -3.46 -5.05 10.31
C VAL A 70 -2.91 -3.82 9.60
N PHE A 71 -2.92 -3.87 8.28
CA PHE A 71 -2.40 -2.82 7.42
C PHE A 71 -3.53 -2.12 6.67
N TYR A 72 -3.29 -0.87 6.34
CA TYR A 72 -4.13 -0.05 5.49
C TYR A 72 -3.30 0.32 4.28
N VAL A 73 -3.91 0.24 3.10
CA VAL A 73 -3.24 0.47 1.81
C VAL A 73 -4.09 1.41 0.98
N ALA A 74 -3.51 2.50 0.51
CA ALA A 74 -4.12 3.35 -0.50
C ALA A 74 -3.89 2.73 -1.89
N GLY A 75 -4.95 2.66 -2.68
CA GLY A 75 -4.97 2.11 -4.02
C GLY A 75 -5.66 3.05 -5.00
N ALA A 76 -5.24 3.06 -6.26
CA ALA A 76 -5.84 3.80 -7.35
C ALA A 76 -5.67 3.02 -8.66
N ASN A 77 -6.61 3.18 -9.60
CA ASN A 77 -6.46 2.62 -10.93
C ASN A 77 -5.61 3.56 -11.79
N VAL A 78 -4.32 3.25 -11.90
CA VAL A 78 -3.36 3.99 -12.74
C VAL A 78 -3.15 3.35 -14.11
N THR A 79 -4.09 2.53 -14.60
CA THR A 79 -3.98 1.92 -15.93
C THR A 79 -4.12 3.02 -17.01
N GLY A 80 -3.05 3.28 -17.76
CA GLY A 80 -3.03 4.28 -18.83
C GLY A 80 -1.74 5.10 -18.90
N SER A 81 -1.73 6.10 -19.79
CA SER A 81 -0.61 7.06 -19.96
C SER A 81 -0.73 8.30 -19.06
N THR A 82 -1.81 8.41 -18.27
CA THR A 82 -2.07 9.54 -17.38
C THR A 82 -1.50 9.28 -15.99
N PRO A 83 -0.59 10.13 -15.48
CA PRO A 83 0.06 9.95 -14.17
C PRO A 83 -0.86 10.23 -12.97
N ILE A 84 -2.14 10.55 -13.21
CA ILE A 84 -3.12 10.93 -12.19
C ILE A 84 -4.35 10.03 -12.34
N ALA A 85 -4.80 9.44 -11.22
CA ALA A 85 -5.89 8.47 -11.17
C ALA A 85 -7.11 9.01 -10.40
N ILE A 86 -7.46 10.29 -10.64
CA ILE A 86 -8.63 10.95 -10.03
C ILE A 86 -9.88 10.10 -10.25
N GLY A 87 -10.71 10.01 -9.21
CA GLY A 87 -11.96 9.25 -9.24
C GLY A 87 -11.82 7.77 -8.87
N THR A 88 -10.59 7.25 -8.73
CA THR A 88 -10.35 5.82 -8.50
C THR A 88 -9.62 5.52 -7.19
N ASN A 89 -9.22 6.56 -6.45
CA ASN A 89 -8.50 6.43 -5.19
C ASN A 89 -9.40 5.80 -4.10
N ALA A 90 -8.87 4.83 -3.39
CA ALA A 90 -9.55 4.12 -2.30
C ALA A 90 -8.56 3.65 -1.24
N VAL A 91 -9.06 3.43 -0.02
CA VAL A 91 -8.28 2.85 1.08
C VAL A 91 -8.82 1.46 1.40
N TRP A 92 -7.92 0.49 1.50
CA TRP A 92 -8.21 -0.90 1.78
C TRP A 92 -7.61 -1.33 3.11
N LYS A 93 -8.33 -2.18 3.84
CA LYS A 93 -7.84 -2.86 5.05
C LYS A 93 -7.35 -4.24 4.67
N VAL A 94 -6.15 -4.58 5.11
CA VAL A 94 -5.50 -5.88 4.96
C VAL A 94 -5.24 -6.46 6.36
N ASP A 95 -6.06 -7.44 6.76
CA ASP A 95 -5.97 -8.12 8.05
C ASP A 95 -5.25 -9.46 7.90
N LEU A 96 -4.04 -9.52 8.45
CA LEU A 96 -3.17 -10.70 8.41
C LEU A 96 -3.33 -11.62 9.62
N ARG A 97 -4.16 -11.28 10.61
CA ARG A 97 -4.27 -12.07 11.87
C ARG A 97 -4.78 -13.49 11.65
N GLY A 98 -5.55 -13.70 10.58
CA GLY A 98 -6.06 -15.00 10.17
C GLY A 98 -5.20 -15.76 9.16
N LEU A 99 -4.09 -15.17 8.70
CA LEU A 99 -3.22 -15.74 7.67
C LEU A 99 -2.57 -17.05 8.14
N LYS A 100 -2.61 -18.09 7.32
CA LYS A 100 -1.93 -19.36 7.60
C LYS A 100 -1.08 -19.81 6.42
N ILE A 101 0.21 -20.00 6.70
CA ILE A 101 1.22 -20.49 5.75
C ILE A 101 1.62 -21.90 6.19
N LYS A 102 1.60 -22.85 5.27
CA LYS A 102 2.06 -24.23 5.49
C LYS A 102 3.60 -24.28 5.52
N LYS A 103 4.16 -25.41 5.96
CA LYS A 103 5.62 -25.64 6.01
C LYS A 103 6.28 -25.64 4.63
N ASP A 104 5.53 -25.97 3.59
CA ASP A 104 5.97 -25.90 2.19
C ASP A 104 5.85 -24.48 1.60
N ASN A 105 5.61 -23.48 2.46
CA ASN A 105 5.36 -22.08 2.13
C ASN A 105 4.08 -21.82 1.34
N THR A 106 3.23 -22.82 1.11
CA THR A 106 1.94 -22.61 0.44
C THR A 106 0.90 -22.03 1.39
N LEU A 107 -0.10 -21.38 0.81
CA LEU A 107 -1.23 -20.86 1.55
C LEU A 107 -2.20 -21.93 1.99
N SER A 108 -2.59 -21.89 3.26
CA SER A 108 -3.73 -22.65 3.77
C SER A 108 -4.90 -21.76 4.15
N LYS A 109 -4.66 -20.48 4.46
CA LYS A 109 -5.72 -19.48 4.66
C LYS A 109 -5.21 -18.09 4.26
N PRO A 110 -5.85 -17.40 3.30
CA PRO A 110 -5.44 -16.07 2.85
C PRO A 110 -5.74 -14.99 3.89
N ALA A 111 -5.17 -13.80 3.67
CA ALA A 111 -5.49 -12.61 4.45
C ALA A 111 -6.92 -12.13 4.14
N LYS A 112 -7.55 -11.43 5.09
CA LYS A 112 -8.83 -10.77 4.82
C LYS A 112 -8.56 -9.37 4.29
N VAL A 113 -9.04 -9.08 3.09
CA VAL A 113 -8.97 -7.75 2.47
C VAL A 113 -10.39 -7.19 2.35
N SER A 114 -10.57 -5.90 2.67
CA SER A 114 -11.86 -5.22 2.56
C SER A 114 -11.68 -3.73 2.31
N LEU A 115 -12.55 -3.15 1.48
CA LEU A 115 -12.61 -1.71 1.26
C LEU A 115 -12.95 -0.98 2.57
N VAL A 116 -12.21 0.09 2.86
CA VAL A 116 -12.52 1.01 3.96
C VAL A 116 -13.42 2.12 3.42
N THR A 117 -12.91 2.89 2.47
CA THR A 117 -13.62 4.03 1.86
C THR A 117 -13.03 4.35 0.49
N GLU A 118 -13.86 4.92 -0.38
CA GLU A 118 -13.46 5.54 -1.64
C GLU A 118 -13.23 7.04 -1.42
N ILE A 119 -12.23 7.59 -2.10
CA ILE A 119 -11.85 9.00 -2.01
C ILE A 119 -11.75 9.54 -3.45
N PRO A 120 -12.89 9.66 -4.17
CA PRO A 120 -12.88 9.99 -5.59
C PRO A 120 -12.32 11.39 -5.88
N SER A 121 -12.35 12.30 -4.90
CA SER A 121 -11.77 13.64 -5.00
C SER A 121 -10.25 13.66 -4.93
N ALA A 122 -9.59 12.59 -4.46
CA ALA A 122 -8.15 12.53 -4.38
C ALA A 122 -7.52 12.30 -5.76
N GLY A 123 -6.34 12.88 -5.97
CA GLY A 123 -5.56 12.71 -7.19
C GLY A 123 -4.65 11.49 -7.13
N LEU A 124 -3.74 11.43 -6.15
CA LEU A 124 -2.83 10.29 -5.96
C LEU A 124 -2.40 10.16 -4.50
N LEU A 125 -2.96 9.20 -3.77
CA LEU A 125 -2.72 8.98 -2.34
C LEU A 125 -1.38 8.28 -2.04
N ASN A 126 -0.27 8.96 -2.34
CA ASN A 126 1.09 8.43 -2.41
C ASN A 126 1.68 8.02 -1.06
N GLY A 127 1.28 8.70 0.01
CA GLY A 127 1.82 8.52 1.36
C GLY A 127 0.76 8.22 2.38
N MET A 128 1.09 7.44 3.41
CA MET A 128 0.20 7.24 4.53
C MET A 128 0.95 6.99 5.84
N THR A 129 0.45 7.53 6.95
CA THR A 129 0.95 7.24 8.29
C THR A 129 -0.19 7.19 9.30
N GLU A 130 0.10 6.66 10.49
CA GLU A 130 -0.83 6.65 11.61
C GLU A 130 -0.78 7.98 12.38
N ASP A 131 -1.94 8.45 12.81
CA ASP A 131 -2.11 9.57 13.73
C ASP A 131 -3.29 9.31 14.68
N ASN A 132 -3.00 9.01 15.94
CA ASN A 132 -4.00 8.86 16.99
C ASN A 132 -5.17 7.92 16.61
N SER A 133 -4.85 6.70 16.16
CA SER A 133 -5.80 5.69 15.66
C SER A 133 -6.56 6.09 14.39
N ARG A 134 -6.09 7.11 13.68
CA ARG A 134 -6.56 7.54 12.36
C ARG A 134 -5.41 7.48 11.36
N LEU A 135 -5.72 7.72 10.10
CA LEU A 135 -4.72 7.74 9.02
C LEU A 135 -4.56 9.15 8.49
N LEU A 136 -3.31 9.60 8.36
CA LEU A 136 -2.97 10.75 7.53
C LEU A 136 -2.54 10.23 6.16
N LEU A 137 -3.10 10.78 5.09
CA LEU A 137 -2.80 10.40 3.71
C LEU A 137 -2.27 11.62 2.95
N SER A 138 -1.16 11.48 2.21
CA SER A 138 -0.69 12.54 1.32
C SER A 138 -1.26 12.33 -0.08
N ASP A 139 -2.01 13.32 -0.54
CA ASP A 139 -2.38 13.45 -1.94
C ASP A 139 -1.29 14.23 -2.68
N SER A 140 -0.40 13.48 -3.31
CA SER A 140 0.78 14.05 -3.96
C SER A 140 0.45 14.74 -5.28
N ALA A 141 -0.73 14.50 -5.85
CA ALA A 141 -1.18 15.17 -7.07
C ALA A 141 -1.80 16.54 -6.76
N LEU A 142 -2.49 16.66 -5.62
CA LEU A 142 -3.21 17.90 -5.24
C LEU A 142 -2.50 18.72 -4.16
N GLY A 143 -1.46 18.20 -3.52
CA GLY A 143 -0.75 18.90 -2.43
C GLY A 143 -1.59 18.97 -1.16
N GLN A 144 -2.32 17.90 -0.85
CA GLN A 144 -3.22 17.83 0.29
C GLN A 144 -2.78 16.76 1.27
N ILE A 145 -3.02 16.99 2.57
CA ILE A 145 -3.01 15.94 3.58
C ILE A 145 -4.44 15.72 4.05
N LEU A 146 -4.90 14.48 3.97
CA LEU A 146 -6.23 14.05 4.41
C LEU A 146 -6.11 13.29 5.73
N LEU A 147 -7.07 13.50 6.62
CA LEU A 147 -7.24 12.69 7.83
C LEU A 147 -8.45 11.78 7.67
N LEU A 148 -8.25 10.47 7.75
CA LEU A 148 -9.27 9.43 7.62
C LEU A 148 -9.50 8.71 8.94
N ASN A 149 -10.76 8.68 9.38
CA ASN A 149 -11.21 7.77 10.43
C ASN A 149 -11.66 6.45 9.81
N VAL A 150 -10.90 5.37 10.04
CA VAL A 150 -11.20 4.05 9.44
C VAL A 150 -12.46 3.38 9.98
N ASN A 151 -12.95 3.80 11.15
CA ASN A 151 -14.14 3.22 11.78
C ASN A 151 -15.41 3.90 11.27
N THR A 152 -15.41 5.23 11.15
CA THR A 152 -16.56 5.98 10.62
C THR A 152 -16.54 6.10 9.10
N LYS A 153 -15.37 5.90 8.49
CA LYS A 153 -15.06 6.06 7.05
C LYS A 153 -15.03 7.52 6.58
N ASP A 154 -15.20 8.46 7.50
CA ASP A 154 -15.13 9.88 7.21
C ASP A 154 -13.68 10.33 7.00
N TYR A 155 -13.49 11.19 6.00
CA TYR A 155 -12.23 11.85 5.75
C TYR A 155 -12.42 13.35 5.56
N LYS A 156 -11.36 14.11 5.83
CA LYS A 156 -11.30 15.55 5.57
C LYS A 156 -9.89 15.98 5.22
N THR A 157 -9.76 17.02 4.40
CA THR A 157 -8.49 17.69 4.18
C THR A 157 -8.10 18.48 5.43
N THR A 158 -6.90 18.23 5.96
CA THR A 158 -6.34 18.93 7.13
C THR A 158 -5.23 19.91 6.75
N ILE A 159 -4.50 19.64 5.67
CA ILE A 159 -3.51 20.54 5.09
C ILE A 159 -3.80 20.64 3.59
N ASN A 160 -3.74 21.85 3.06
CA ASN A 160 -3.83 22.14 1.64
C ASN A 160 -2.70 23.12 1.28
N ASP A 161 -1.61 22.58 0.76
CA ASP A 161 -0.40 23.31 0.43
C ASP A 161 0.12 22.85 -0.93
N GLU A 162 -0.13 23.67 -1.95
CA GLU A 162 0.25 23.38 -3.34
C GLU A 162 1.76 23.17 -3.53
N THR A 163 2.62 23.62 -2.61
CA THR A 163 4.06 23.37 -2.68
C THR A 163 4.42 21.90 -2.48
N THR A 164 3.49 21.11 -1.93
CA THR A 164 3.62 19.68 -1.70
C THR A 164 3.07 18.82 -2.85
N ALA A 165 2.46 19.45 -3.87
CA ALA A 165 1.96 18.80 -5.07
C ALA A 165 3.08 18.55 -6.10
N GLY A 166 2.94 17.48 -6.87
CA GLY A 166 3.80 17.19 -8.02
C GLY A 166 3.54 18.18 -9.16
N ARG A 167 4.61 18.65 -9.79
CA ARG A 167 4.56 19.58 -10.92
C ARG A 167 5.52 19.11 -12.03
N PRO A 168 5.33 19.52 -13.29
CA PRO A 168 6.27 19.18 -14.37
C PRO A 168 7.74 19.50 -14.03
N GLU A 169 7.97 20.60 -13.33
CA GLU A 169 9.28 21.07 -12.85
C GLU A 169 9.72 20.46 -11.50
N ARG A 170 8.81 19.76 -10.80
CA ARG A 170 9.04 19.10 -9.51
C ARG A 170 8.37 17.73 -9.50
N LEU A 171 9.11 16.75 -10.00
CA LEU A 171 8.63 15.36 -10.12
C LEU A 171 8.49 14.65 -8.76
N VAL A 172 9.04 15.22 -7.68
CA VAL A 172 8.95 14.67 -6.32
C VAL A 172 7.93 15.49 -5.52
N ALA A 173 6.90 14.80 -5.06
CA ALA A 173 5.77 15.35 -4.30
C ALA A 173 5.65 14.68 -2.92
N ALA A 174 4.73 15.14 -2.07
CA ALA A 174 4.55 14.57 -0.74
C ALA A 174 4.23 13.06 -0.79
N ASN A 175 5.12 12.26 -0.20
CA ASN A 175 5.01 10.81 -0.13
C ASN A 175 5.30 10.32 1.31
N GLY A 176 6.56 10.39 1.76
CA GLY A 176 6.89 9.99 3.13
C GLY A 176 6.23 10.89 4.17
N LEU A 177 5.25 10.35 4.93
CA LEU A 177 4.63 11.04 6.05
C LEU A 177 5.14 10.49 7.38
N CYS A 178 5.50 11.39 8.28
CA CYS A 178 5.88 11.07 9.66
C CYS A 178 5.30 12.13 10.59
N THR A 179 4.64 11.69 11.65
CA THR A 179 4.19 12.55 12.74
C THR A 179 5.27 12.55 13.82
N TYR A 180 5.57 13.72 14.40
CA TYR A 180 6.51 13.86 15.51
C TYR A 180 5.89 14.74 16.59
N GLY A 181 6.07 14.33 17.85
CA GLY A 181 5.57 15.05 19.01
C GLY A 181 4.34 14.38 19.64
N PHE A 182 4.49 14.04 20.92
CA PHE A 182 3.42 13.94 21.90
C PHE A 182 3.76 14.90 23.04
#